data_AF-A0AAV1EZH4-F1
#
_entry.id   AF-A0AAV1EZH4-F1
#
_cell.length_a   1.000
_cell.length_b   1.000
_cell.length_c   1.000
_cell.angle_alpha   90.00
_cell.angle_beta   90.00
_cell.angle_gamma   90.00
#
_symmetry.space_group_name_H-M   'P 1'
#
loop_
_entity.id
_entity.type
_entity.pdbx_description
1 polymer ?
#
loop_
_entity_poly.entity_id
_entity_poly.type
_entity_poly.pdbx_seq_one_letter_code
_entity_poly.pdbx_strand_id
1 'polypeptide(L)'
;MLPQDVGKQKPRRVSEPMCGVDSTPVPPPRLLKNRDFPLNVKRRRSGSAPERKVNCVLVGDGAVGKTSLIVSYTTNGYPTEYVPTAFDNFTVMVVVDGKPVKLQLCDMAGQDELERLRPLCYKNADVFLLCYSVVSPCSFRNLIHRWVPEIQQQCPGVPLVLVGTQLDLREDVQVLIHLAENQEQPVGTEEGLRLAQELGAVSFAECSALTQKNLKDTFDSAILASIEQTDSCSVQQQRMTLRRKTPDKIKSLSETWLKKINCLMGEQSCDFK
;
A
#
# COMPACT_ATOMS: atom_id res chain seq x y z
N MET A 1 30.82 -22.25 59.25
CA MET A 1 30.94 -20.77 59.30
C MET A 1 30.49 -20.22 57.95
N LEU A 2 29.63 -19.20 57.95
CA LEU A 2 29.13 -18.51 56.75
C LEU A 2 30.17 -17.50 56.23
N PRO A 3 30.00 -17.02 54.98
CA PRO A 3 30.07 -15.57 54.77
C PRO A 3 28.73 -14.90 54.36
N GLN A 4 28.62 -13.63 54.74
CA GLN A 4 27.52 -12.67 54.58
C GLN A 4 28.14 -11.27 54.39
N ASP A 5 27.52 -10.24 53.80
CA ASP A 5 26.19 -10.06 53.20
C ASP A 5 26.36 -9.29 51.85
N VAL A 6 25.54 -9.50 50.82
CA VAL A 6 24.28 -8.77 50.54
C VAL A 6 24.35 -7.24 50.78
N GLY A 7 24.21 -6.43 49.71
CA GLY A 7 23.82 -5.03 49.92
C GLY A 7 23.92 -4.02 48.76
N LYS A 8 22.78 -3.77 48.10
CA LYS A 8 22.25 -2.45 47.63
C LYS A 8 22.54 -1.94 46.20
N GLN A 9 21.49 -1.98 45.37
CA GLN A 9 21.16 -0.94 44.36
C GLN A 9 20.81 0.39 45.07
N LYS A 10 20.72 1.61 44.50
CA LYS A 10 20.16 2.19 43.24
C LYS A 10 20.56 3.71 43.27
N PRO A 11 20.10 4.66 42.41
CA PRO A 11 19.60 4.63 41.02
C PRO A 11 20.23 5.70 40.07
N ARG A 12 19.86 5.61 38.78
CA ARG A 12 19.78 6.63 37.69
C ARG A 12 20.30 8.08 37.89
N ARG A 13 20.89 8.62 36.82
CA ARG A 13 20.74 10.04 36.43
C ARG A 13 20.16 10.14 35.01
N VAL A 14 19.25 11.08 34.82
CA VAL A 14 18.61 11.43 33.54
C VAL A 14 19.55 12.36 32.74
N SER A 15 19.55 12.25 31.41
CA SER A 15 20.18 13.20 30.50
C SER A 15 19.13 13.80 29.57
N GLU A 16 18.83 15.08 29.75
CA GLU A 16 17.97 15.89 28.88
C GLU A 16 18.70 16.29 27.58
N PRO A 17 17.99 16.66 26.51
CA PRO A 17 18.59 16.98 25.22
C PRO A 17 19.16 18.41 25.17
N MET A 18 20.30 18.58 24.48
CA MET A 18 20.89 19.89 24.15
C MET A 18 20.67 20.24 22.68
N CYS A 19 20.25 21.47 22.42
CA CYS A 19 20.04 21.97 21.07
C CYS A 19 21.35 22.42 20.40
N GLY A 20 21.61 21.87 19.20
CA GLY A 20 22.22 22.56 18.06
C GLY A 20 23.69 23.01 18.13
N VAL A 21 24.53 22.39 17.28
CA VAL A 21 25.46 23.13 16.41
C VAL A 21 25.44 22.51 15.01
N ASP A 22 25.53 23.38 14.01
CA ASP A 22 25.62 23.16 12.58
C ASP A 22 26.69 22.14 12.14
N SER A 23 26.33 21.24 11.22
CA SER A 23 27.27 20.44 10.45
C SER A 23 26.66 20.06 9.10
N THR A 24 27.37 20.38 8.02
CA THR A 24 26.93 20.24 6.62
C THR A 24 26.49 18.83 6.25
N PRO A 25 25.43 18.64 5.44
CA PRO A 25 24.92 17.31 5.08
C PRO A 25 25.90 16.56 4.18
N VAL A 26 26.49 15.48 4.71
CA VAL A 26 27.18 14.47 3.92
C VAL A 26 26.12 13.67 3.16
N PRO A 27 26.19 13.53 1.82
CA PRO A 27 25.21 12.77 1.06
C PRO A 27 25.29 11.27 1.45
N PRO A 28 24.15 10.58 1.60
CA PRO A 28 24.15 9.17 1.96
C PRO A 28 24.85 8.31 0.88
N PRO A 29 25.55 7.24 1.26
CA PRO A 29 26.22 6.36 0.31
C PRO A 29 25.18 5.70 -0.60
N ARG A 30 25.38 5.82 -1.92
CA ARG A 30 24.50 5.23 -2.93
C ARG A 30 24.52 3.71 -2.84
N LEU A 31 23.52 3.13 -2.18
CA LEU A 31 23.30 1.68 -2.15
C LEU A 31 23.01 1.16 -3.58
N LEU A 32 24.03 0.50 -4.12
CA LEU A 32 24.13 -0.32 -5.32
C LEU A 32 22.91 -0.37 -6.25
N LYS A 33 23.04 0.31 -7.41
CA LYS A 33 22.21 0.08 -8.59
C LYS A 33 22.28 -1.38 -9.06
N ASN A 34 21.16 -1.84 -9.62
CA ASN A 34 21.00 -2.98 -10.52
C ASN A 34 21.67 -4.30 -10.12
N ARG A 35 20.85 -5.26 -9.67
CA ARG A 35 21.07 -6.69 -9.92
C ARG A 35 20.08 -7.19 -10.95
N ASP A 36 20.51 -7.20 -12.21
CA ASP A 36 19.80 -7.90 -13.28
C ASP A 36 19.85 -9.41 -13.01
N PHE A 37 18.68 -10.06 -12.88
CA PHE A 37 18.60 -11.52 -12.84
C PHE A 37 18.85 -12.10 -14.25
N PRO A 38 19.55 -13.26 -14.37
CA PRO A 38 19.89 -13.84 -15.66
C PRO A 38 18.67 -14.48 -16.35
N LEU A 39 17.92 -13.69 -17.10
CA LEU A 39 16.85 -14.17 -17.99
C LEU A 39 17.44 -14.87 -19.22
N ASN A 40 17.68 -16.17 -19.12
CA ASN A 40 17.92 -17.01 -20.30
C ASN A 40 16.60 -17.29 -21.05
N VAL A 41 16.09 -16.28 -21.74
CA VAL A 41 14.89 -16.38 -22.59
C VAL A 41 15.28 -16.04 -24.03
N LYS A 42 15.24 -17.04 -24.92
CA LYS A 42 15.49 -16.86 -26.35
C LYS A 42 14.51 -15.82 -26.92
N ARG A 43 15.03 -14.67 -27.37
CA ARG A 43 14.27 -13.62 -28.06
C ARG A 43 13.56 -14.16 -29.31
N ARG A 44 12.27 -14.49 -29.18
CA ARG A 44 11.32 -14.53 -30.30
C ARG A 44 10.64 -13.16 -30.40
N ARG A 45 10.82 -12.48 -31.53
CA ARG A 45 10.05 -11.27 -31.86
C ARG A 45 8.63 -11.66 -32.28
N SER A 46 7.70 -11.73 -31.33
CA SER A 46 6.27 -11.57 -31.58
C SER A 46 5.85 -10.21 -31.06
N GLY A 47 4.95 -9.51 -31.76
CA GLY A 47 4.44 -8.21 -31.32
C GLY A 47 3.79 -8.33 -29.94
N SER A 48 4.49 -7.86 -28.90
CA SER A 48 3.99 -7.92 -27.52
C SER A 48 2.87 -6.90 -27.35
N ALA A 49 1.75 -7.35 -26.80
CA ALA A 49 0.78 -6.44 -26.19
C ALA A 49 1.51 -5.49 -25.21
N PRO A 50 1.04 -4.24 -25.03
CA PRO A 50 1.70 -3.30 -24.13
C PRO A 50 1.85 -3.91 -22.72
N GLU A 51 3.08 -3.88 -22.21
CA GLU A 51 3.43 -4.35 -20.87
C GLU A 51 2.57 -3.58 -19.85
N ARG A 52 1.65 -4.29 -19.15
CA ARG A 52 0.79 -3.65 -18.15
C ARG A 52 1.69 -3.10 -17.06
N LYS A 53 1.55 -1.81 -16.75
CA LYS A 53 2.32 -1.11 -15.74
C LYS A 53 1.38 -0.72 -14.59
N VAL A 54 1.84 -0.91 -13.35
CA VAL A 54 1.11 -0.53 -12.12
C VAL A 54 2.05 0.29 -11.24
N ASN A 55 1.61 1.47 -10.82
CA ASN A 55 2.27 2.33 -9.85
C ASN A 55 1.60 2.16 -8.48
N CYS A 56 2.26 1.44 -7.59
CA CYS A 56 1.81 1.26 -6.22
C CYS A 56 2.59 2.20 -5.30
N VAL A 57 1.88 3.00 -4.51
CA VAL A 57 2.47 3.96 -3.56
C VAL A 57 2.20 3.49 -2.14
N LEU A 58 3.25 3.40 -1.32
CA LEU A 58 3.12 3.06 0.10
C LEU A 58 3.06 4.35 0.94
N VAL A 59 2.04 4.45 1.79
CA VAL A 59 1.74 5.64 2.62
C VAL A 59 1.41 5.21 4.05
N GLY A 60 1.58 6.11 5.01
CA GLY A 60 1.52 5.78 6.45
C GLY A 60 2.71 6.35 7.23
N ASP A 61 2.67 6.23 8.55
CA ASP A 61 3.61 6.88 9.48
C ASP A 61 5.10 6.49 9.28
N GLY A 62 5.99 7.24 9.93
CA GLY A 62 7.38 6.84 10.11
C GLY A 62 7.50 5.50 10.86
N ALA A 63 8.58 4.75 10.60
CA ALA A 63 8.89 3.48 11.26
C ALA A 63 7.85 2.32 11.15
N VAL A 64 6.71 2.47 10.49
CA VAL A 64 5.74 1.37 10.26
C VAL A 64 6.22 0.29 9.26
N GLY A 65 7.48 0.32 8.83
CA GLY A 65 8.08 -0.75 8.02
C GLY A 65 7.73 -0.75 6.53
N LYS A 66 7.24 0.36 5.93
CA LYS A 66 6.98 0.48 4.48
C LYS A 66 8.20 0.05 3.63
N THR A 67 9.36 0.61 3.94
CA THR A 67 10.65 0.28 3.31
C THR A 67 11.02 -1.19 3.48
N SER A 68 10.89 -1.73 4.70
CA SER A 68 11.15 -3.14 4.98
C SER A 68 10.22 -4.07 4.18
N LEU A 69 8.96 -3.67 3.97
CA LEU A 69 7.98 -4.39 3.16
C LEU A 69 8.43 -4.46 1.69
N ILE A 70 8.84 -3.33 1.12
CA ILE A 70 9.33 -3.25 -0.27
C ILE A 70 10.65 -4.02 -0.43
N VAL A 71 11.63 -3.80 0.46
CA VAL A 71 12.93 -4.49 0.41
C VAL A 71 12.73 -6.00 0.53
N SER A 72 11.89 -6.46 1.47
CA SER A 72 11.62 -7.90 1.61
C SER A 72 10.93 -8.49 0.38
N TYR A 73 9.99 -7.78 -0.23
CA TYR A 73 9.29 -8.25 -1.43
C TYR A 73 10.19 -8.29 -2.66
N THR A 74 11.07 -7.30 -2.81
CA THR A 74 11.93 -7.15 -3.99
C THR A 74 13.23 -7.95 -3.92
N THR A 75 13.74 -8.24 -2.72
CA THR A 75 15.03 -8.94 -2.53
C THR A 75 14.91 -10.34 -1.92
N ASN A 76 13.71 -10.74 -1.47
CA ASN A 76 13.46 -11.97 -0.72
C ASN A 76 14.29 -12.06 0.59
N GLY A 77 14.65 -10.92 1.18
CA GLY A 77 15.41 -10.80 2.43
C GLY A 77 15.13 -9.51 3.19
N TYR A 78 15.35 -9.51 4.49
CA TYR A 78 15.00 -8.38 5.38
C TYR A 78 16.20 -7.42 5.57
N PRO A 79 15.99 -6.09 5.61
CA PRO A 79 17.07 -5.14 5.89
C PRO A 79 17.61 -5.30 7.31
N THR A 80 18.94 -5.49 7.45
CA THR A 80 19.60 -5.67 8.75
C THR A 80 19.81 -4.38 9.53
N GLU A 81 19.75 -3.22 8.86
CA GLU A 81 19.93 -1.91 9.45
C GLU A 81 18.77 -1.00 9.04
N TYR A 82 18.25 -0.21 9.99
CA TYR A 82 17.23 0.79 9.69
C TYR A 82 17.87 2.09 9.24
N VAL A 83 17.72 2.40 7.94
CA VAL A 83 18.04 3.71 7.37
C VAL A 83 16.73 4.45 7.13
N PRO A 84 16.53 5.66 7.67
CA PRO A 84 15.34 6.46 7.37
C PRO A 84 15.27 6.81 5.87
N THR A 85 14.26 6.27 5.19
CA THR A 85 14.01 6.56 3.77
C THR A 85 13.58 8.00 3.59
N ALA A 86 14.21 8.72 2.68
CA ALA A 86 13.68 9.97 2.16
C ALA A 86 12.64 9.68 1.07
N PHE A 87 13.11 9.17 -0.08
CA PHE A 87 12.30 8.81 -1.23
C PHE A 87 13.04 7.78 -2.09
N ASP A 88 12.39 6.66 -2.41
CA ASP A 88 12.95 5.62 -3.28
C ASP A 88 11.89 5.03 -4.23
N ASN A 89 12.34 4.66 -5.43
CA ASN A 89 11.52 4.02 -6.46
C ASN A 89 12.10 2.66 -6.84
N PHE A 90 11.35 1.60 -6.56
CA PHE A 90 11.71 0.24 -6.95
C PHE A 90 10.88 -0.17 -8.17
N THR A 91 11.38 -1.09 -9.00
CA THR A 91 10.64 -1.63 -10.13
C THR A 91 10.90 -3.12 -10.22
N VAL A 92 9.82 -3.91 -10.22
CA VAL A 92 9.88 -5.37 -10.33
C VAL A 92 8.91 -5.88 -11.39
N MET A 93 9.29 -7.00 -12.00
CA MET A 93 8.46 -7.71 -12.97
C MET A 93 7.77 -8.87 -12.25
N VAL A 94 6.43 -8.82 -12.24
CA VAL A 94 5.58 -9.83 -11.60
C VAL A 94 4.69 -10.47 -12.66
N VAL A 95 4.13 -11.66 -12.39
CA VAL A 95 3.25 -12.36 -13.34
C VAL A 95 1.88 -12.54 -12.69
N VAL A 96 0.86 -11.94 -13.30
CA VAL A 96 -0.55 -12.02 -12.88
C VAL A 96 -1.36 -12.57 -14.05
N ASP A 97 -2.15 -13.61 -13.82
CA ASP A 97 -2.90 -14.35 -14.85
C ASP A 97 -2.06 -14.75 -16.08
N GLY A 98 -0.82 -15.17 -15.83
CA GLY A 98 0.14 -15.54 -16.88
C GLY A 98 0.68 -14.38 -17.72
N LYS A 99 0.33 -13.12 -17.40
CA LYS A 99 0.79 -11.91 -18.09
C LYS A 99 1.85 -11.19 -17.25
N PRO A 100 2.96 -10.74 -17.85
CA PRO A 100 3.93 -9.90 -17.14
C PRO A 100 3.31 -8.53 -16.84
N VAL A 101 3.46 -8.09 -15.59
CA VAL A 101 3.09 -6.77 -15.10
C VAL A 101 4.35 -6.11 -14.53
N LYS A 102 4.56 -4.85 -14.89
CA LYS A 102 5.64 -4.01 -14.40
C LYS A 102 5.15 -3.19 -13.21
N LEU A 103 5.47 -3.67 -12.01
CA LEU A 103 5.12 -3.00 -10.76
C LEU A 103 6.20 -1.98 -10.42
N GLN A 104 5.82 -0.70 -10.31
CA GLN A 104 6.64 0.34 -9.71
C GLN A 104 6.18 0.56 -8.28
N LEU A 105 7.10 0.41 -7.33
CA LEU A 105 6.85 0.63 -5.90
C LEU A 105 7.49 1.95 -5.50
N CYS A 106 6.67 2.87 -5.02
CA CYS A 106 7.11 4.16 -4.53
C CYS A 106 7.14 4.13 -3.00
N ASP A 107 8.34 4.30 -2.43
CA ASP A 107 8.57 4.51 -1.00
C ASP A 107 8.82 5.99 -0.71
N MET A 108 8.15 6.53 0.30
CA MET A 108 8.34 7.91 0.76
C MET A 108 8.28 7.94 2.28
N ALA A 109 9.07 8.83 2.89
CA ALA A 109 9.03 9.03 4.34
C ALA A 109 7.60 9.30 4.82
N GLY A 110 7.25 8.65 5.94
CA GLY A 110 6.05 8.99 6.71
C GLY A 110 6.22 10.22 7.61
N GLN A 111 7.36 10.93 7.49
CA GLN A 111 7.69 12.11 8.27
C GLN A 111 7.13 13.39 7.63
N ASP A 112 6.83 14.37 8.49
CA ASP A 112 6.22 15.65 8.14
C ASP A 112 7.15 16.51 7.26
N GLU A 113 8.46 16.37 7.47
CA GLU A 113 9.51 17.10 6.73
C GLU A 113 9.44 16.88 5.21
N LEU A 114 8.97 15.71 4.76
CA LEU A 114 8.83 15.37 3.33
C LEU A 114 7.37 15.43 2.82
N GLU A 115 6.42 15.90 3.63
CA GLU A 115 5.01 16.03 3.25
C GLU A 115 4.82 16.87 1.98
N ARG A 116 5.64 17.92 1.79
CA ARG A 116 5.59 18.76 0.57
C ARG A 116 6.06 18.04 -0.70
N LEU A 117 6.83 16.96 -0.58
CA LEU A 117 7.34 16.17 -1.70
C LEU A 117 6.41 14.99 -2.03
N ARG A 118 5.69 14.46 -1.04
CA ARG A 118 4.82 13.28 -1.16
C ARG A 118 3.78 13.36 -2.30
N PRO A 119 3.11 14.51 -2.56
CA PRO A 119 2.20 14.67 -3.71
C PRO A 119 2.84 14.46 -5.10
N LEU A 120 4.18 14.57 -5.24
CA LEU A 120 4.86 14.29 -6.51
C LEU A 120 4.76 12.81 -6.91
N CYS A 121 4.67 11.92 -5.92
CA CYS A 121 4.53 10.48 -6.08
C CYS A 121 3.10 10.05 -6.44
N TYR A 122 2.11 10.79 -5.93
CA TYR A 122 0.70 10.47 -6.07
C TYR A 122 0.17 10.65 -7.49
N LYS A 123 0.75 11.56 -8.28
CA LYS A 123 0.23 12.00 -9.60
C LYS A 123 -0.06 10.91 -10.62
N ASN A 124 0.51 9.70 -10.48
CA ASN A 124 0.23 8.55 -11.34
C ASN A 124 -0.02 7.27 -10.52
N ALA A 125 -0.48 7.37 -9.27
CA ALA A 125 -0.77 6.22 -8.43
C ALA A 125 -1.95 5.43 -9.01
N ASP A 126 -1.72 4.14 -9.27
CA ASP A 126 -2.76 3.20 -9.72
C ASP A 126 -3.35 2.42 -8.54
N VAL A 127 -2.66 2.40 -7.39
CA VAL A 127 -3.10 1.83 -6.10
C VAL A 127 -2.29 2.38 -4.92
N PHE A 128 -2.95 2.56 -3.77
CA PHE A 128 -2.30 2.89 -2.50
C PHE A 128 -2.27 1.68 -1.56
N LEU A 129 -1.10 1.39 -1.00
CA LEU A 129 -0.95 0.58 0.21
C LEU A 129 -0.91 1.52 1.41
N LEU A 130 -1.95 1.49 2.22
CA LEU A 130 -2.06 2.29 3.44
C LEU A 130 -1.57 1.47 4.63
N CYS A 131 -0.38 1.79 5.13
CA CYS A 131 0.33 0.99 6.12
C CYS A 131 0.24 1.59 7.53
N TYR A 132 -0.09 0.74 8.50
CA TYR A 132 0.11 0.98 9.94
C TYR A 132 0.85 -0.20 10.54
N SER A 133 1.54 -0.01 11.66
CA SER A 133 2.12 -1.15 12.41
C SER A 133 1.07 -1.69 13.39
N VAL A 134 0.87 -3.01 13.42
CA VAL A 134 -0.05 -3.64 14.37
C VAL A 134 0.37 -3.46 15.83
N VAL A 135 1.63 -3.09 16.08
CA VAL A 135 2.17 -2.76 17.42
C VAL A 135 2.37 -1.25 17.64
N SER A 136 1.78 -0.40 16.80
CA SER A 136 1.73 1.06 17.01
C SER A 136 0.30 1.58 16.84
N PRO A 137 -0.52 1.59 17.90
CA PRO A 137 -1.90 2.10 17.87
C PRO A 137 -2.01 3.59 17.53
N CYS A 138 -0.94 4.37 17.73
CA CYS A 138 -0.83 5.73 17.20
C CYS A 138 -0.90 5.74 15.66
N SER A 139 -0.11 4.88 14.99
CA SER A 139 -0.10 4.81 13.53
C SER A 139 -1.44 4.38 12.92
N PHE A 140 -2.22 3.56 13.64
CA PHE A 140 -3.56 3.16 13.25
C PHE A 140 -4.57 4.32 13.35
N ARG A 141 -4.53 5.12 14.41
CA ARG A 141 -5.36 6.34 14.55
C ARG A 141 -5.04 7.37 13.46
N ASN A 142 -3.76 7.53 13.12
CA ASN A 142 -3.30 8.49 12.11
C ASN A 142 -3.80 8.17 10.69
N LEU A 143 -4.24 6.94 10.41
CA LEU A 143 -4.86 6.57 9.13
C LEU A 143 -6.09 7.45 8.82
N ILE A 144 -6.99 7.58 9.79
CA ILE A 144 -8.24 8.34 9.65
C ILE A 144 -7.95 9.84 9.67
N HIS A 145 -7.10 10.29 10.59
CA HIS A 145 -6.92 11.72 10.87
C HIS A 145 -5.96 12.42 9.90
N ARG A 146 -5.09 11.68 9.20
CA ARG A 146 -4.06 12.24 8.30
C ARG A 146 -4.08 11.59 6.92
N TRP A 147 -3.81 10.29 6.85
CA TRP A 147 -3.42 9.65 5.60
C TRP A 147 -4.58 9.53 4.61
N VAL A 148 -5.77 9.12 5.06
CA VAL A 148 -6.96 9.03 4.20
C VAL A 148 -7.40 10.40 3.67
N PRO A 149 -7.53 11.47 4.49
CA PRO A 149 -7.77 12.82 4.00
C PRO A 149 -6.74 13.29 2.94
N GLU A 150 -5.45 13.03 3.16
CA GLU A 150 -4.39 13.41 2.23
C GLU A 150 -4.52 12.68 0.87
N ILE A 151 -4.75 11.37 0.89
CA ILE A 151 -4.97 10.56 -0.33
C ILE A 151 -6.22 11.04 -1.07
N GLN A 152 -7.34 11.23 -0.37
CA GLN A 152 -8.61 11.67 -0.97
C GLN A 152 -8.51 13.08 -1.58
N GLN A 153 -7.73 13.98 -0.97
CA GLN A 153 -7.51 15.33 -1.49
C GLN A 153 -6.68 15.32 -2.78
N GLN A 154 -5.65 14.47 -2.87
CA GLN A 154 -4.68 14.48 -3.98
C GLN A 154 -5.08 13.55 -5.14
N CYS A 155 -5.66 12.40 -4.81
CA CYS A 155 -5.97 11.30 -5.74
C CYS A 155 -7.35 10.67 -5.45
N PRO A 156 -8.45 11.45 -5.58
CA PRO A 156 -9.79 10.95 -5.32
C PRO A 156 -10.13 9.76 -6.23
N GLY A 157 -10.56 8.66 -5.62
CA GLY A 157 -11.03 7.46 -6.31
C GLY A 157 -9.96 6.44 -6.69
N VAL A 158 -8.67 6.68 -6.46
CA VAL A 158 -7.61 5.65 -6.60
C VAL A 158 -7.83 4.56 -5.52
N PRO A 159 -7.61 3.27 -5.80
CA PRO A 159 -8.01 2.20 -4.90
C PRO A 159 -7.03 2.07 -3.74
N LEU A 160 -7.57 1.66 -2.59
CA LEU A 160 -6.87 1.59 -1.32
C LEU A 160 -6.84 0.14 -0.81
N VAL A 161 -5.69 -0.35 -0.39
CA VAL A 161 -5.57 -1.58 0.40
C VAL A 161 -5.00 -1.21 1.77
N LEU A 162 -5.71 -1.59 2.84
CA LEU A 162 -5.25 -1.37 4.20
C LEU A 162 -4.28 -2.50 4.60
N VAL A 163 -3.12 -2.13 5.15
CA VAL A 163 -2.04 -3.06 5.49
C VAL A 163 -1.60 -2.89 6.94
N GLY A 164 -1.87 -3.90 7.77
CA GLY A 164 -1.24 -4.06 9.08
C GLY A 164 0.15 -4.68 8.92
N THR A 165 1.21 -3.94 9.20
CA THR A 165 2.59 -4.41 9.11
C THR A 165 3.12 -4.88 10.48
N GLN A 166 4.31 -5.49 10.48
CA GLN A 166 5.00 -5.95 11.69
C GLN A 166 4.20 -7.00 12.48
N LEU A 167 3.44 -7.84 11.77
CA LEU A 167 2.59 -8.89 12.35
C LEU A 167 3.36 -9.86 13.28
N ASP A 168 4.66 -10.04 13.02
CA ASP A 168 5.59 -10.81 13.85
C ASP A 168 5.75 -10.27 15.28
N LEU A 169 5.53 -8.97 15.50
CA LEU A 169 5.69 -8.33 16.80
C LEU A 169 4.43 -8.39 17.68
N ARG A 170 3.27 -8.81 17.15
CA ARG A 170 1.99 -8.82 17.89
C ARG A 170 2.04 -9.67 19.17
N GLU A 171 2.81 -10.77 19.13
CA GLU A 171 2.97 -11.71 20.24
C GLU A 171 4.34 -11.55 20.94
N ASP A 172 5.15 -10.54 20.58
CA ASP A 172 6.45 -10.31 21.21
C ASP A 172 6.30 -9.81 22.65
N VAL A 173 6.94 -10.50 23.59
CA VAL A 173 6.81 -10.24 25.02
C VAL A 173 7.33 -8.86 25.42
N GLN A 174 8.41 -8.36 24.80
CA GLN A 174 8.96 -7.04 25.14
C GLN A 174 8.06 -5.93 24.61
N VAL A 175 7.54 -6.09 23.39
CA VAL A 175 6.59 -5.16 22.78
C VAL A 175 5.27 -5.12 23.57
N LEU A 176 4.75 -6.26 23.99
CA LEU A 176 3.54 -6.36 24.82
C LEU A 176 3.73 -5.68 26.20
N ILE A 177 4.88 -5.85 26.84
CA ILE A 177 5.20 -5.14 28.10
C ILE A 177 5.23 -3.63 27.86
N HIS A 178 5.92 -3.16 26.81
CA HIS A 178 6.04 -1.73 26.53
C HIS A 178 4.70 -1.06 26.17
N LEU A 179 3.83 -1.75 25.43
CA LEU A 179 2.48 -1.25 25.15
C LEU A 179 1.64 -1.19 26.45
N ALA A 180 1.71 -2.21 27.29
CA ALA A 180 1.01 -2.24 28.57
C ALA A 180 1.48 -1.14 29.54
N GLU A 181 2.77 -0.78 29.56
CA GLU A 181 3.29 0.38 30.31
C GLU A 181 2.60 1.70 29.91
N ASN A 182 2.20 1.83 28.64
CA ASN A 182 1.50 2.99 28.09
C ASN A 182 -0.04 2.84 28.10
N GLN A 183 -0.57 1.76 28.70
CA GLN A 183 -2.00 1.39 28.67
C GLN A 183 -2.56 1.13 27.26
N GLU A 184 -1.69 0.79 26.31
CA GLU A 184 -2.04 0.40 24.95
C GLU A 184 -1.94 -1.12 24.76
N GLN A 185 -2.50 -1.63 23.66
CA GLN A 185 -2.39 -3.03 23.22
C GLN A 185 -2.15 -3.07 21.70
N PRO A 186 -1.60 -4.16 21.14
CA PRO A 186 -1.52 -4.33 19.69
C PRO A 186 -2.92 -4.23 19.05
N VAL A 187 -3.00 -3.59 17.89
CA VAL A 187 -4.24 -3.47 17.12
C VAL A 187 -4.71 -4.87 16.71
N GLY A 188 -5.98 -5.19 16.94
CA GLY A 188 -6.57 -6.47 16.60
C GLY A 188 -6.90 -6.62 15.12
N THR A 189 -6.85 -7.85 14.60
CA THR A 189 -7.22 -8.14 13.20
C THR A 189 -8.67 -7.73 12.88
N GLU A 190 -9.59 -7.88 13.82
CA GLU A 190 -10.99 -7.44 13.66
C GLU A 190 -11.13 -5.91 13.61
N GLU A 191 -10.28 -5.18 14.32
CA GLU A 191 -10.26 -3.71 14.29
C GLU A 191 -9.73 -3.20 12.96
N GLY A 192 -8.65 -3.79 12.45
CA GLY A 192 -8.11 -3.52 11.11
C GLY A 192 -9.13 -3.83 10.01
N LEU A 193 -9.79 -4.98 10.09
CA LEU A 193 -10.83 -5.36 9.12
C LEU A 193 -12.04 -4.40 9.15
N ARG A 194 -12.49 -4.00 10.34
CA ARG A 194 -13.58 -3.01 10.48
C ARG A 194 -13.17 -1.66 9.88
N LEU A 195 -11.97 -1.17 10.20
CA LEU A 195 -11.49 0.08 9.65
C LEU A 195 -11.35 0.03 8.13
N ALA A 196 -10.89 -1.08 7.54
CA ALA A 196 -10.84 -1.24 6.10
C ALA A 196 -12.22 -1.04 5.44
N GLN A 197 -13.27 -1.58 6.05
CA GLN A 197 -14.66 -1.41 5.58
C GLN A 197 -15.13 0.04 5.74
N GLU A 198 -14.88 0.68 6.89
CA GLU A 198 -15.23 2.08 7.15
C GLU A 198 -14.54 3.06 6.19
N LEU A 199 -13.29 2.78 5.80
CA LEU A 199 -12.51 3.58 4.86
C LEU A 199 -12.86 3.30 3.38
N GLY A 200 -13.66 2.28 3.09
CA GLY A 200 -13.94 1.83 1.72
C GLY A 200 -12.70 1.24 1.02
N ALA A 201 -11.79 0.63 1.77
CA ALA A 201 -10.64 -0.09 1.20
C ALA A 201 -11.11 -1.33 0.43
N VAL A 202 -10.44 -1.61 -0.70
CA VAL A 202 -10.74 -2.76 -1.58
C VAL A 202 -10.34 -4.08 -0.92
N SER A 203 -9.30 -4.06 -0.09
CA SER A 203 -8.82 -5.24 0.65
C SER A 203 -8.15 -4.82 1.97
N PHE A 204 -8.06 -5.78 2.89
CA PHE A 204 -7.31 -5.69 4.14
C PHE A 204 -6.33 -6.87 4.21
N ALA A 205 -5.07 -6.59 4.56
CA ALA A 205 -4.06 -7.61 4.79
C ALA A 205 -3.23 -7.30 6.04
N GLU A 206 -2.86 -8.33 6.78
CA GLU A 206 -1.83 -8.23 7.83
C GLU A 206 -0.61 -9.03 7.40
N CYS A 207 0.58 -8.45 7.51
CA CYS A 207 1.80 -9.04 6.98
C CYS A 207 3.04 -8.77 7.85
N SER A 208 4.04 -9.61 7.66
CA SER A 208 5.35 -9.47 8.30
C SER A 208 6.41 -9.43 7.22
N ALA A 209 7.14 -8.32 7.13
CA ALA A 209 8.30 -8.23 6.26
C ALA A 209 9.45 -9.13 6.76
N LEU A 210 9.58 -9.33 8.07
CA LEU A 210 10.65 -10.15 8.67
C LEU A 210 10.46 -11.64 8.37
N THR A 211 9.26 -12.17 8.57
CA THR A 211 8.93 -13.59 8.35
C THR A 211 8.39 -13.88 6.95
N GLN A 212 8.21 -12.85 6.11
CA GLN A 212 7.57 -12.88 4.79
C GLN A 212 6.10 -13.36 4.79
N LYS A 213 5.49 -13.55 5.97
CA LYS A 213 4.08 -13.94 6.12
C LYS A 213 3.15 -12.94 5.44
N ASN A 214 2.29 -13.45 4.55
CA ASN A 214 1.30 -12.72 3.73
C ASN A 214 1.90 -11.62 2.83
N LEU A 215 3.23 -11.57 2.67
CA LEU A 215 3.91 -10.48 1.97
C LEU A 215 3.51 -10.43 0.48
N LYS A 216 3.51 -11.58 -0.19
CA LYS A 216 3.12 -11.71 -1.60
C LYS A 216 1.66 -11.31 -1.82
N ASP A 217 0.76 -11.83 -0.97
CA ASP A 217 -0.68 -11.65 -1.09
C ASP A 217 -1.10 -10.17 -0.93
N THR A 218 -0.38 -9.41 -0.10
CA THR A 218 -0.56 -7.95 0.05
C THR A 218 -0.29 -7.21 -1.26
N PHE A 219 0.83 -7.51 -1.94
CA PHE A 219 1.17 -6.87 -3.21
C PHE A 219 0.28 -7.37 -4.37
N ASP A 220 -0.04 -8.67 -4.41
CA ASP A 220 -0.98 -9.23 -5.38
C ASP A 220 -2.36 -8.57 -5.28
N SER A 221 -2.89 -8.39 -4.05
CA SER A 221 -4.17 -7.69 -3.82
C SER A 221 -4.15 -6.26 -4.37
N ALA A 222 -3.04 -5.53 -4.19
CA ALA A 222 -2.89 -4.18 -4.72
C ALA A 222 -2.82 -4.16 -6.26
N ILE A 223 -2.10 -5.10 -6.87
CA ILE A 223 -2.03 -5.23 -8.34
C ILE A 223 -3.43 -5.54 -8.90
N LEU A 224 -4.16 -6.48 -8.31
CA LEU A 224 -5.51 -6.85 -8.74
C LEU A 224 -6.47 -5.65 -8.63
N ALA A 225 -6.49 -4.94 -7.50
CA ALA A 225 -7.31 -3.74 -7.31
C ALA A 225 -7.07 -2.66 -8.38
N SER A 226 -5.80 -2.42 -8.76
CA SER A 226 -5.46 -1.47 -9.83
C SER A 226 -5.96 -1.91 -11.22
N ILE A 227 -5.95 -3.22 -11.49
CA ILE A 227 -6.38 -3.80 -12.76
C ILE A 227 -7.91 -3.73 -12.88
N GLU A 228 -8.63 -4.15 -11.84
CA GLU A 228 -10.10 -4.14 -11.81
C GLU A 228 -10.67 -2.73 -12.00
N GLN A 229 -10.03 -1.72 -11.39
CA GLN A 229 -10.46 -0.34 -11.57
C GLN A 229 -10.18 0.19 -12.99
N THR A 230 -9.03 -0.17 -13.58
CA THR A 230 -8.69 0.20 -14.96
C THR A 230 -9.71 -0.39 -15.95
N ASP A 231 -10.00 -1.68 -15.81
CA ASP A 231 -10.95 -2.38 -16.69
C ASP A 231 -12.39 -1.81 -16.49
N SER A 232 -12.79 -1.52 -15.24
CA SER A 232 -14.08 -0.85 -14.91
C SER A 232 -14.23 0.54 -15.56
N CYS A 233 -13.21 1.38 -15.47
CA CYS A 233 -13.21 2.72 -16.07
C CYS A 233 -13.31 2.64 -17.61
N SER A 234 -12.59 1.71 -18.22
CA SER A 234 -12.61 1.51 -19.68
C SER A 234 -14.00 1.12 -20.20
N VAL A 235 -14.73 0.24 -19.48
CA VAL A 235 -16.10 -0.18 -19.84
C VAL A 235 -17.10 0.97 -19.69
N GLN A 236 -16.95 1.81 -18.67
CA GLN A 236 -17.78 3.01 -18.51
C GLN A 236 -17.53 4.03 -19.63
N GLN A 237 -16.27 4.27 -20.02
CA GLN A 237 -15.93 5.15 -21.14
C GLN A 237 -16.43 4.60 -22.49
N GLN A 238 -16.38 3.28 -22.71
CA GLN A 238 -16.97 2.65 -23.89
C GLN A 238 -18.50 2.79 -23.91
N ARG A 239 -19.19 2.56 -22.79
CA ARG A 239 -20.65 2.77 -22.67
C ARG A 239 -21.05 4.23 -22.91
N MET A 240 -20.28 5.19 -22.38
CA MET A 240 -20.49 6.63 -22.58
C MET A 240 -20.25 7.07 -24.04
N THR A 241 -19.21 6.53 -24.69
CA THR A 241 -18.94 6.84 -26.10
C THR A 241 -19.91 6.16 -27.07
N LEU A 242 -20.41 4.97 -26.74
CA LEU A 242 -21.52 4.32 -27.46
C LEU A 242 -22.82 5.14 -27.32
N ARG A 243 -23.18 5.60 -26.12
CA ARG A 243 -24.33 6.52 -25.89
C ARG A 243 -24.18 7.88 -26.59
N ARG A 244 -22.95 8.37 -26.81
CA ARG A 244 -22.68 9.56 -27.64
C ARG A 244 -22.73 9.29 -29.15
N LYS A 245 -22.62 8.02 -29.58
CA LYS A 245 -22.68 7.61 -30.99
C LYS A 245 -24.08 7.18 -31.46
N THR A 246 -25.04 6.94 -30.57
CA THR A 246 -26.46 6.86 -30.96
C THR A 246 -26.91 8.19 -31.55
N PRO A 247 -27.28 8.27 -32.85
CA PRO A 247 -27.69 9.52 -33.47
C PRO A 247 -28.95 10.07 -32.81
N ASP A 248 -29.08 11.40 -32.66
CA ASP A 248 -30.24 12.01 -31.99
C ASP A 248 -31.59 11.68 -32.66
N LYS A 249 -31.58 11.25 -33.93
CA LYS A 249 -32.75 10.69 -34.63
C LYS A 249 -33.37 9.46 -33.93
N ILE A 250 -32.63 8.73 -33.09
CA ILE A 250 -33.14 7.60 -32.31
C ILE A 250 -33.96 8.07 -31.10
N LYS A 251 -33.68 9.26 -30.55
CA LYS A 251 -34.39 9.81 -29.38
C LYS A 251 -35.80 10.34 -29.72
N SER A 252 -36.14 10.49 -31.01
CA SER A 252 -37.47 10.96 -31.44
C SER A 252 -38.41 9.82 -31.87
N LEU A 253 -38.05 8.56 -31.65
CA LEU A 253 -38.85 7.40 -32.03
C LEU A 253 -39.71 6.93 -30.85
N SER A 254 -40.93 6.48 -31.16
CA SER A 254 -41.97 6.21 -30.16
C SER A 254 -41.56 5.13 -29.15
N GLU A 255 -42.18 5.16 -27.96
CA GLU A 255 -41.91 4.16 -26.91
C GLU A 255 -42.09 2.71 -27.37
N THR A 256 -43.02 2.48 -28.31
CA THR A 256 -43.25 1.19 -28.97
C THR A 256 -42.07 0.70 -29.80
N TRP A 257 -41.25 1.61 -30.33
CA TRP A 257 -40.04 1.29 -31.09
C TRP A 257 -38.85 1.08 -30.16
N LEU A 258 -38.71 1.91 -29.10
CA LEU A 258 -37.68 1.74 -28.06
C LEU A 258 -37.81 0.41 -27.32
N LYS A 259 -39.04 0.00 -26.93
CA LYS A 259 -39.30 -1.33 -26.34
C LYS A 259 -38.87 -2.48 -27.25
N LYS A 260 -38.98 -2.30 -28.58
CA LYS A 260 -38.58 -3.31 -29.57
C LYS A 260 -37.07 -3.41 -29.71
N ILE A 261 -36.33 -2.30 -29.57
CA ILE A 261 -34.85 -2.30 -29.53
C ILE A 261 -34.33 -2.92 -28.24
N ASN A 262 -34.86 -2.59 -27.06
CA ASN A 262 -34.38 -3.20 -25.81
C ASN A 262 -34.59 -4.74 -25.81
N CYS A 263 -35.68 -5.21 -26.41
CA CYS A 263 -35.92 -6.64 -26.64
C CYS A 263 -34.89 -7.27 -27.61
N LEU A 264 -34.51 -6.56 -28.69
CA LEU A 264 -33.46 -6.99 -29.63
C LEU A 264 -32.04 -6.93 -29.04
N MET A 265 -31.79 -6.04 -28.07
CA MET A 265 -30.49 -5.86 -27.41
C MET A 265 -30.29 -6.78 -26.18
N GLY A 266 -31.27 -7.62 -25.86
CA GLY A 266 -31.08 -8.73 -24.91
C GLY A 266 -31.12 -8.36 -23.42
N GLU A 267 -31.80 -7.27 -23.03
CA GLU A 267 -32.11 -7.02 -21.60
C GLU A 267 -33.32 -7.88 -21.16
N GLN A 268 -33.07 -9.19 -20.94
CA GLN A 268 -33.99 -10.04 -20.19
C GLN A 268 -33.68 -9.95 -18.68
N SER A 269 -34.28 -8.96 -18.02
CA SER A 269 -34.47 -9.02 -16.57
C SER A 269 -35.68 -9.90 -16.28
N CYS A 270 -35.46 -11.19 -16.02
CA CYS A 270 -36.52 -12.11 -15.64
C CYS A 270 -36.79 -12.02 -14.14
N ASP A 271 -37.50 -10.98 -13.70
CA ASP A 271 -38.21 -11.01 -12.42
C ASP A 271 -39.59 -11.66 -12.63
N PHE A 272 -39.79 -12.82 -12.00
CA PHE A 272 -41.13 -13.37 -11.76
C PHE A 272 -41.41 -13.40 -10.26
N LYS A 273 -42.66 -13.09 -9.93
CA LYS A 273 -43.23 -12.91 -8.59
C LYS A 273 -43.03 -14.08 -7.64
#